data_AF-A0AAU7NQ23-F1
#
_entry.id   AF-A0AAU7NQ23-F1
#
_cell.length_a   1.000
_cell.length_b   1.000
_cell.length_c   1.000
_cell.angle_alpha   90.00
_cell.angle_beta   90.00
_cell.angle_gamma   90.00
#
_symmetry.space_group_name_H-M   'P 1'
#
loop_
_entity.id
_entity.type
_entity.pdbx_description
1 polymer ?
#
loop_
_entity_poly.entity_id
_entity_poly.type
_entity_poly.pdbx_seq_one_letter_code
_entity_poly.pdbx_strand_id
1 'polypeptide(L)'
;MDEADISLQAYDKLHSSIPSIGFLSRKKRIKAYLKITAMAQDMIDEQEISEEQAIFLLSILARKSSPFQKAAMMTALNLAKIDKKLFSAVGFKYANELRCSLQLLPVDDNQTLSS
;
A
#
# COMPACT_ATOMS: atom_id res chain seq x y z
N MET A 1 -15.42 21.99 -3.68
CA MET A 1 -15.05 20.91 -2.75
C MET A 1 -13.67 21.25 -2.25
N ASP A 2 -13.47 21.31 -0.94
CA ASP A 2 -12.15 21.65 -0.40
C ASP A 2 -11.25 20.41 -0.35
N GLU A 3 -9.97 20.60 -0.03
CA GLU A 3 -8.97 19.52 -0.01
C GLU A 3 -9.28 18.45 1.05
N ALA A 4 -9.95 18.84 2.13
CA ALA A 4 -10.35 17.93 3.21
C ALA A 4 -11.47 17.00 2.76
N ASP A 5 -12.46 17.52 2.04
CA ASP A 5 -13.53 16.74 1.44
C ASP A 5 -12.99 15.70 0.44
N ILE A 6 -12.03 16.10 -0.42
CA ILE A 6 -11.38 15.21 -1.38
C ILE A 6 -10.64 14.08 -0.64
N SER A 7 -9.85 14.44 0.37
CA SER A 7 -9.10 13.46 1.17
C SER A 7 -10.02 12.48 1.91
N LEU A 8 -11.16 12.96 2.41
CA LEU A 8 -12.15 12.13 3.10
C LEU A 8 -12.83 11.15 2.13
N GLN A 9 -13.25 11.61 0.96
CA GLN A 9 -13.81 10.75 -0.08
C GLN A 9 -12.81 9.71 -0.56
N ALA A 10 -11.56 10.12 -0.74
CA ALA A 10 -10.49 9.23 -1.10
C ALA A 10 -10.27 8.13 -0.05
N TYR A 11 -10.25 8.52 1.23
CA TYR A 11 -10.19 7.57 2.34
C TYR A 11 -11.35 6.58 2.30
N ASP A 12 -12.58 7.04 2.14
CA ASP A 12 -13.77 6.20 2.14
C ASP A 12 -13.79 5.24 0.95
N LYS A 13 -13.38 5.70 -0.24
CA LYS A 13 -13.22 4.89 -1.47
C LYS A 13 -12.21 3.77 -1.26
N LEU A 14 -11.05 4.07 -0.67
CA LEU A 14 -10.03 3.07 -0.36
C LEU A 14 -10.51 2.11 0.74
N HIS A 15 -11.10 2.63 1.82
CA HIS A 15 -11.50 1.85 3.00
C HIS A 15 -12.61 0.85 2.67
N SER A 16 -13.66 1.30 1.96
CA SER A 16 -14.77 0.45 1.53
C SER A 16 -14.35 -0.65 0.55
N SER A 17 -13.25 -0.44 -0.16
CA SER A 17 -12.72 -1.37 -1.15
C SER A 17 -11.78 -2.44 -0.57
N ILE A 18 -11.45 -2.34 0.74
CA ILE A 18 -10.64 -3.33 1.46
C ILE A 18 -11.35 -4.68 1.43
N PRO A 19 -10.73 -5.73 0.83
CA PRO A 19 -11.32 -7.06 0.84
C PRO A 19 -11.57 -7.53 2.27
N SER A 20 -12.56 -8.38 2.52
CA SER A 20 -12.69 -9.03 3.84
C SER A 20 -11.51 -9.98 4.08
N ILE A 21 -10.62 -9.63 5.02
CA ILE A 21 -9.34 -10.32 5.28
C ILE A 21 -9.41 -11.10 6.60
N GLY A 22 -10.29 -12.10 6.71
CA GLY A 22 -10.36 -13.03 7.85
C GLY A 22 -9.08 -13.83 8.09
N PHE A 23 -9.15 -15.17 8.22
CA PHE A 23 -7.96 -16.03 8.28
C PHE A 23 -7.29 -16.21 6.90
N LEU A 24 -6.88 -15.11 6.26
CA LEU A 24 -6.30 -15.15 4.91
C LEU A 24 -4.81 -15.50 4.94
N SER A 25 -4.42 -16.40 4.02
CA SER A 25 -3.03 -16.80 3.76
C SER A 25 -2.16 -15.63 3.29
N ARG A 26 -0.83 -15.78 3.44
CA ARG A 26 0.18 -14.79 3.00
C ARG A 26 -0.12 -14.22 1.61
N LYS A 27 -0.36 -15.10 0.62
CA LYS A 27 -0.63 -14.72 -0.77
C LYS A 27 -1.87 -13.84 -0.90
N LYS A 28 -2.93 -14.15 -0.16
CA LYS A 28 -4.18 -13.36 -0.21
C LYS A 28 -4.01 -11.99 0.45
N ARG A 29 -3.22 -11.89 1.53
CA ARG A 29 -2.87 -10.61 2.16
C ARG A 29 -2.06 -9.71 1.24
N ILE A 30 -1.07 -10.26 0.54
CA ILE A 30 -0.30 -9.52 -0.46
C ILE A 30 -1.21 -9.04 -1.59
N LYS A 31 -2.08 -9.91 -2.13
CA LYS A 31 -3.05 -9.50 -3.16
C LYS A 31 -4.00 -8.39 -2.70
N ALA A 32 -4.46 -8.45 -1.45
CA ALA A 32 -5.31 -7.41 -0.89
C ALA A 32 -4.59 -6.07 -0.80
N TYR A 33 -3.31 -6.07 -0.38
CA TYR A 33 -2.47 -4.88 -0.38
C TYR A 33 -2.34 -4.29 -1.79
N LEU A 34 -1.91 -5.11 -2.76
CA LEU A 34 -1.71 -4.70 -4.14
C LEU A 34 -2.97 -4.07 -4.76
N LYS A 35 -4.15 -4.62 -4.45
CA LYS A 35 -5.43 -4.06 -4.92
C LYS A 35 -5.63 -2.64 -4.41
N ILE A 36 -5.43 -2.42 -3.11
CA ILE A 36 -5.69 -1.10 -2.49
C ILE A 36 -4.68 -0.06 -2.96
N THR A 37 -3.41 -0.44 -3.07
CA THR A 37 -2.38 0.48 -3.55
C THR A 37 -2.45 0.72 -5.06
N ALA A 38 -3.02 -0.20 -5.84
CA ALA A 38 -3.34 0.05 -7.24
C ALA A 38 -4.42 1.12 -7.38
N MET A 39 -5.52 1.03 -6.63
CA MET A 39 -6.55 2.09 -6.65
C MET A 39 -5.99 3.43 -6.18
N ALA A 40 -5.13 3.45 -5.16
CA ALA A 40 -4.48 4.69 -4.75
C ALA A 40 -3.59 5.27 -5.86
N GLN A 41 -2.97 4.43 -6.69
CA GLN A 41 -2.24 4.87 -7.88
C GLN A 41 -3.18 5.41 -8.94
N ASP A 42 -4.29 4.71 -9.23
CA ASP A 42 -5.30 5.18 -10.19
C ASP A 42 -5.79 6.59 -9.82
N MET A 43 -6.01 6.86 -8.53
CA MET A 43 -6.42 8.17 -8.04
C MET A 43 -5.33 9.26 -8.20
N ILE A 44 -4.05 8.88 -8.16
CA ILE A 44 -2.94 9.79 -8.49
C ILE A 44 -2.92 10.07 -9.99
N ASP A 45 -3.05 9.02 -10.80
CA ASP A 45 -3.00 9.10 -12.26
C ASP A 45 -4.19 9.92 -12.81
N GLU A 46 -5.35 9.82 -12.16
CA GLU A 46 -6.56 10.62 -12.43
C GLU A 46 -6.49 12.05 -11.84
N GLN A 47 -5.39 12.40 -11.15
CA GLN A 47 -5.20 13.69 -10.47
C GLN A 47 -6.28 13.99 -9.41
N GLU A 48 -6.92 12.95 -8.86
CA GLU A 48 -7.85 13.08 -7.73
C GLU A 48 -7.08 13.43 -6.43
N ILE A 49 -5.89 12.85 -6.26
CA ILE A 49 -5.01 13.09 -5.09
C ILE A 49 -3.54 13.15 -5.51
N SER A 50 -2.69 13.77 -4.68
CA SER A 50 -1.24 13.73 -4.84
C SER A 50 -0.63 12.44 -4.29
N GLU A 51 0.62 12.14 -4.66
CA GLU A 51 1.37 11.01 -4.11
C GLU A 51 1.52 11.11 -2.58
N GLU A 52 1.77 12.31 -2.05
CA GLU A 52 1.90 12.55 -0.61
C GLU A 52 0.57 12.28 0.12
N GLN A 53 -0.55 12.74 -0.45
CA GLN A 53 -1.89 12.45 0.06
C GLN A 53 -2.15 10.94 0.04
N ALA A 54 -1.80 10.23 -1.04
CA ALA A 54 -1.96 8.79 -1.11
C ALA A 54 -1.16 8.05 -0.02
N ILE A 55 0.10 8.40 0.21
CA ILE A 55 0.91 7.80 1.29
C ILE A 55 0.29 8.09 2.66
N PHE A 56 -0.15 9.32 2.88
CA PHE A 56 -0.83 9.70 4.12
C PHE A 56 -2.11 8.87 4.34
N LEU A 57 -2.95 8.73 3.32
CA LEU A 57 -4.18 7.92 3.37
C LEU A 57 -3.88 6.44 3.65
N LEU A 58 -2.90 5.86 2.97
CA LEU A 58 -2.45 4.48 3.21
C LEU A 58 -1.95 4.30 4.66
N SER A 59 -1.27 5.30 5.22
CA SER A 59 -0.83 5.29 6.63
C SER A 59 -2.01 5.31 7.61
N ILE A 60 -3.06 6.09 7.33
CA ILE A 60 -4.28 6.10 8.13
C ILE A 60 -4.99 4.76 8.03
N LEU A 61 -5.13 4.20 6.83
CA LEU A 61 -5.74 2.89 6.62
C LEU A 61 -4.99 1.81 7.40
N ALA A 62 -3.66 1.81 7.38
CA ALA A 62 -2.86 0.84 8.13
C ALA A 62 -3.00 1.01 9.65
N ARG A 63 -3.32 2.21 10.13
CA ARG A 63 -3.56 2.48 11.56
C ARG A 63 -5.00 2.14 11.99
N LYS A 64 -5.98 2.36 11.12
CA LYS A 64 -7.41 2.31 11.46
C LYS A 64 -8.11 1.04 10.99
N SER A 65 -7.57 0.35 9.98
CA SER A 65 -8.12 -0.88 9.42
C SER A 65 -7.21 -2.07 9.70
N SER A 66 -7.57 -2.91 10.67
CA SER A 66 -6.83 -4.14 10.99
C SER A 66 -6.61 -5.07 9.78
N PRO A 67 -7.60 -5.26 8.87
CA PRO A 67 -7.38 -5.97 7.62
C PRO A 67 -6.24 -5.39 6.79
N PHE A 68 -6.28 -4.09 6.49
CA PHE A 68 -5.26 -3.46 5.66
C PHE A 68 -3.89 -3.41 6.36
N GLN A 69 -3.85 -3.14 7.67
CA GLN A 69 -2.64 -3.26 8.48
C GLN A 69 -1.96 -4.62 8.30
N LYS A 70 -2.73 -5.71 8.42
CA LYS A 70 -2.23 -7.09 8.26
C LYS A 70 -1.76 -7.36 6.84
N ALA A 71 -2.38 -6.75 5.84
CA ALA A 71 -1.98 -6.85 4.43
C ALA A 71 -0.67 -6.09 4.17
N ALA A 72 -0.58 -4.84 4.63
CA ALA A 72 0.59 -3.99 4.50
C ALA A 72 1.80 -4.60 5.21
N MET A 73 1.65 -5.03 6.46
CA MET A 73 2.73 -5.66 7.23
C MET A 73 3.21 -6.97 6.59
N MET A 74 2.28 -7.81 6.13
CA MET A 74 2.65 -9.04 5.43
C MET A 74 3.44 -8.74 4.14
N THR A 75 3.05 -7.69 3.42
CA THR A 75 3.73 -7.27 2.20
C THR A 75 5.11 -6.70 2.50
N ALA A 76 5.25 -5.77 3.44
CA ALA A 76 6.53 -5.17 3.86
C ALA A 76 7.55 -6.22 4.33
N LEU A 77 7.10 -7.23 5.09
CA LEU A 77 7.97 -8.33 5.55
C LEU A 77 8.44 -9.24 4.40
N ASN A 78 7.68 -9.33 3.32
CA ASN A 78 7.98 -10.18 2.17
C ASN A 78 8.41 -9.38 0.93
N LEU A 79 8.65 -8.07 1.05
CA LEU A 79 8.84 -7.16 -0.09
C LEU A 79 9.96 -7.63 -1.03
N ALA A 80 11.10 -8.04 -0.47
CA ALA A 80 12.25 -8.57 -1.23
C ALA A 80 11.97 -9.88 -1.99
N LYS A 81 10.85 -10.56 -1.71
CA LYS A 81 10.46 -11.85 -2.31
C LYS A 81 9.26 -11.73 -3.26
N ILE A 82 8.70 -10.53 -3.40
CA ILE A 82 7.57 -10.27 -4.29
C ILE A 82 8.14 -9.64 -5.57
N ASP A 83 7.67 -10.10 -6.73
CA ASP A 83 8.05 -9.48 -8.00
C ASP A 83 7.62 -8.01 -8.00
N LYS A 84 8.59 -7.11 -8.19
CA LYS A 84 8.39 -5.66 -8.18
C LYS A 84 7.38 -5.20 -9.23
N LYS A 85 7.28 -5.92 -10.35
CA LYS A 85 6.31 -5.61 -11.43
C LYS A 85 4.85 -5.73 -10.99
N LEU A 86 4.58 -6.33 -9.83
CA LEU A 86 3.24 -6.45 -9.28
C LEU A 86 2.79 -5.20 -8.52
N PHE A 87 3.71 -4.31 -8.16
CA PHE A 87 3.41 -3.11 -7.39
C PHE A 87 3.10 -1.91 -8.28
N SER A 88 2.13 -1.11 -7.86
CA SER A 88 2.09 0.31 -8.24
C SER A 88 3.26 1.06 -7.61
N ALA A 89 3.64 2.21 -8.18
CA ALA A 89 4.76 3.01 -7.67
C ALA A 89 4.51 3.42 -6.20
N VAL A 90 3.33 3.99 -5.91
CA VAL A 90 2.95 4.36 -4.54
C VAL A 90 2.87 3.14 -3.60
N GLY A 91 2.45 1.98 -4.11
CA GLY A 91 2.38 0.75 -3.34
C GLY A 91 3.76 0.20 -2.98
N PHE A 92 4.72 0.23 -3.90
CA PHE A 92 6.09 -0.17 -3.57
C PHE A 92 6.70 0.78 -2.55
N LYS A 93 6.57 2.09 -2.77
CA LYS A 93 7.10 3.13 -1.87
C LYS A 93 6.57 2.98 -0.45
N TYR A 94 5.24 2.89 -0.28
CA TYR A 94 4.64 2.74 1.05
C TYR A 94 5.06 1.42 1.74
N ALA A 95 5.16 0.31 1.01
CA ALA A 95 5.63 -0.96 1.58
C ALA A 95 7.08 -0.88 2.06
N ASN A 96 7.94 -0.19 1.30
CA ASN A 96 9.34 0.01 1.64
C ASN A 96 9.51 0.95 2.84
N GLU A 97 8.76 2.06 2.90
CA GLU A 97 8.72 2.97 4.06
C GLU A 97 8.27 2.24 5.33
N LEU A 98 7.20 1.44 5.23
CA LEU A 98 6.72 0.62 6.34
C LEU A 98 7.79 -0.39 6.79
N ARG A 99 8.48 -1.02 5.85
CA ARG A 99 9.59 -1.94 6.14
C ARG A 99 10.73 -1.22 6.89
N CYS A 100 11.13 -0.03 6.44
CA CYS A 100 12.15 0.77 7.11
C CYS A 100 11.72 1.20 8.51
N SER A 101 10.45 1.56 8.72
CA SER A 101 9.91 1.90 10.05
C SER A 101 9.95 0.72 11.03
N LEU A 102 9.95 -0.52 10.52
CA LEU A 102 10.14 -1.74 11.29
C LEU A 102 11.62 -2.10 11.51
N GLN A 103 12.54 -1.17 11.21
CA GLN A 103 14.00 -1.34 11.30
C GLN A 103 14.55 -2.48 10.43
N LEU A 104 13.90 -2.76 9.30
CA LEU A 104 14.38 -3.72 8.30
C LEU A 104 15.11 -2.97 7.18
N LEU A 105 16.12 -3.62 6.57
CA LEU A 105 16.88 -3.02 5.47
C LEU A 105 15.96 -2.66 4.29
N PRO A 106 16.15 -1.48 3.66
CA PRO A 106 15.39 -1.07 2.48
C PRO A 106 15.62 -2.04 1.33
N VAL A 107 14.61 -2.15 0.45
CA VAL A 107 14.76 -2.83 -0.84
C VAL A 107 15.00 -1.78 -1.90
N ASP A 108 16.23 -1.68 -2.41
CA ASP A 108 16.57 -0.74 -3.49
C ASP A 108 15.99 -1.21 -4.84
N ASP A 109 15.68 -0.26 -5.72
CA ASP A 109 15.19 -0.56 -7.07
C ASP A 109 16.20 -1.34 -7.93
N ASN A 110 17.49 -1.25 -7.61
CA ASN A 110 18.60 -1.80 -8.39
C ASN A 110 19.16 -3.17 -7.92
N GLN A 111 18.43 -3.94 -7.12
CA GLN A 111 18.81 -5.34 -6.87
C GLN A 111 18.48 -6.23 -8.07
N THR A 112 19.27 -6.09 -9.13
CA THR A 112 19.61 -7.22 -10.01
C THR A 112 20.14 -8.34 -9.12
N LEU A 113 19.48 -9.48 -9.14
CA LEU A 113 19.99 -10.73 -8.59
C LEU A 113 21.39 -10.96 -9.17
N SER A 114 22.43 -10.66 -8.40
CA SER A 114 23.76 -11.15 -8.67
C SER A 114 23.77 -12.64 -8.31
N SER A 115 23.71 -13.45 -9.37
CA SER A 115 24.19 -14.84 -9.54
C SER A 115 23.71 -15.88 -8.54
#